data_AF-A0A2E3W2Y4-F1
#
_entry.id   AF-A0A2E3W2Y4-F1
#
_cell.length_a   1.000
_cell.length_b   1.000
_cell.length_c   1.000
_cell.angle_alpha   90.00
_cell.angle_beta   90.00
_cell.angle_gamma   90.00
#
_symmetry.space_group_name_H-M   'P 1'
#
loop_
_entity.id
_entity.type
_entity.pdbx_description
1 polymer ?
#
loop_
_entity_poly.entity_id
_entity_poly.type
_entity_poly.pdbx_seq_one_letter_code
_entity_poly.pdbx_strand_id
1 'polypeptide(L)'
;MTKIDHNSALSTHRKNMKALKEKHQNELEKVRINHKKQKNQLELNQAQELITKRSEGHRKLIDLTHRQEKTLEKLKESMEKTKKTAVKREADTLDSIDKNIKNQRLQHHEKLQTERTKHEMVMDELHQKAQIELNRLQREINSKKQELTQASKFEMGQVEALGEKKLSMTKKSYLNKKYASEDKYQRALSKQKENYQNLITKEERKFQAEILSKTKNFQNEIKRIKSDGTIKNQKTQALFEKKFQELQKNNEKLLKKLIAKKSEIIQNLRNEVLETHKLDSQKVGDPFYAVTGLDPIVEKGPDHYLIHLEVSEENASEVELNGHKRDITLSLNRRFENTTKEDGGQEKLKRVETLTRSFSVDQIINENEIEKSYNDGMLTFKVMLA
;
A
#
# COMPACT_ATOMS: atom_id res chain seq x y z
N MET A 1 274.03 76.25 19.11
CA MET A 1 274.55 74.87 19.06
C MET A 1 273.37 73.89 19.02
N THR A 2 273.42 72.93 18.07
CA THR A 2 272.84 71.55 18.08
C THR A 2 271.31 71.38 18.30
N LYS A 3 270.51 71.07 17.25
CA LYS A 3 270.15 69.75 16.66
C LYS A 3 269.48 68.77 17.65
N ILE A 4 268.31 68.22 17.22
CA ILE A 4 267.43 67.17 17.80
C ILE A 4 266.24 67.79 18.60
N ASP A 5 264.95 67.63 18.30
CA ASP A 5 264.27 66.70 17.39
C ASP A 5 262.90 67.23 16.93
N HIS A 6 262.63 67.10 15.62
CA HIS A 6 261.50 67.67 14.89
C HIS A 6 260.37 66.63 14.64
N ASN A 7 260.35 65.49 15.37
CA ASN A 7 259.61 64.28 14.95
C ASN A 7 258.39 63.85 15.82
N SER A 8 258.09 64.45 16.97
CA SER A 8 256.98 63.96 17.82
C SER A 8 255.61 64.61 17.51
N ALA A 9 255.58 65.79 16.89
CA ALA A 9 254.34 66.54 16.63
C ALA A 9 253.51 66.00 15.44
N LEU A 10 254.11 65.21 14.53
CA LEU A 10 253.41 64.63 13.36
C LEU A 10 252.77 63.26 13.64
N SER A 11 253.15 62.58 14.73
CA SER A 11 252.63 61.25 15.10
C SER A 11 251.26 61.34 15.79
N THR A 12 251.02 62.39 16.58
CA THR A 12 249.77 62.61 17.30
C THR A 12 248.60 62.97 16.37
N HIS A 13 248.86 63.64 15.24
CA HIS A 13 247.78 64.02 14.32
C HIS A 13 247.21 62.84 13.51
N ARG A 14 248.04 61.84 13.17
CA ARG A 14 247.59 60.64 12.42
C ARG A 14 246.77 59.67 13.26
N LYS A 15 247.02 59.55 14.56
CA LYS A 15 246.21 58.69 15.45
C LYS A 15 244.78 59.23 15.66
N ASN A 16 244.62 60.55 15.78
CA ASN A 16 243.31 61.16 15.98
C ASN A 16 242.40 61.06 14.74
N MET A 17 242.95 61.09 13.52
CA MET A 17 242.16 60.94 12.29
C MET A 17 241.66 59.50 12.05
N LYS A 18 242.35 58.48 12.58
CA LYS A 18 241.91 57.09 12.44
C LYS A 18 240.74 56.78 13.38
N ALA A 19 240.79 57.27 14.62
CA ALA A 19 239.72 57.10 15.60
C ALA A 19 238.40 57.76 15.17
N LEU A 20 238.46 58.89 14.45
CA LEU A 20 237.25 59.58 13.98
C LEU A 20 236.53 58.81 12.85
N LYS A 21 237.28 58.16 11.96
CA LYS A 21 236.71 57.33 10.89
C LYS A 21 236.00 56.09 11.43
N GLU A 22 236.57 55.43 12.45
CA GLU A 22 235.95 54.25 13.09
C GLU A 22 234.63 54.59 13.79
N LYS A 23 234.54 55.78 14.40
CA LYS A 23 233.31 56.24 15.07
C LYS A 23 232.15 56.45 14.08
N HIS A 24 232.44 57.04 12.93
CA HIS A 24 231.42 57.26 11.88
C HIS A 24 230.93 55.95 11.24
N GLN A 25 231.78 54.92 11.14
CA GLN A 25 231.37 53.64 10.58
C GLN A 25 230.38 52.89 11.50
N ASN A 26 230.60 52.95 12.81
CA ASN A 26 229.70 52.32 13.79
C ASN A 26 228.32 52.99 13.89
N GLU A 27 228.21 54.30 13.68
CA GLU A 27 226.90 54.97 13.67
C GLU A 27 226.06 54.60 12.45
N LEU A 28 226.69 54.48 11.27
CA LEU A 28 226.02 54.04 10.05
C LEU A 28 225.43 52.63 10.19
N GLU A 29 226.11 51.73 10.90
CA GLU A 29 225.65 50.36 11.11
C GLU A 29 224.46 50.27 12.08
N LYS A 30 224.43 51.11 13.14
CA LYS A 30 223.27 51.21 14.05
C LYS A 30 222.01 51.70 13.35
N VAL A 31 222.12 52.67 12.44
CA VAL A 31 220.97 53.18 11.67
C VAL A 31 220.39 52.09 10.77
N ARG A 32 221.25 51.28 10.14
CA ARG A 32 220.82 50.17 9.28
C ARG A 32 220.02 49.09 10.03
N ILE A 33 220.47 48.74 11.23
CA ILE A 33 219.79 47.74 12.07
C ILE A 33 218.41 48.24 12.51
N ASN A 34 218.28 49.51 12.90
CA ASN A 34 216.99 50.06 13.33
C ASN A 34 215.95 50.11 12.20
N HIS A 35 216.36 50.45 10.98
CA HIS A 35 215.44 50.49 9.84
C HIS A 35 214.88 49.11 9.49
N LYS A 36 215.68 48.04 9.64
CA LYS A 36 215.24 46.66 9.40
C LYS A 36 214.21 46.19 10.44
N LYS A 37 214.35 46.61 11.71
CA LYS A 37 213.38 46.32 12.78
C LYS A 37 212.02 46.97 12.53
N GLN A 38 212.00 48.25 12.14
CA GLN A 38 210.74 48.96 11.86
C GLN A 38 209.97 48.34 10.68
N LYS A 39 210.68 47.92 9.63
CA LYS A 39 210.03 47.25 8.48
C LYS A 39 209.26 45.98 8.90
N ASN A 40 209.89 45.11 9.69
CA ASN A 40 209.26 43.87 10.13
C ASN A 40 208.06 44.10 11.07
N GLN A 41 208.11 45.15 11.90
CA GLN A 41 206.99 45.49 12.80
C GLN A 41 205.73 45.90 12.01
N LEU A 42 205.92 46.58 10.87
CA LEU A 42 204.84 47.12 10.06
C LEU A 42 204.11 46.03 9.26
N GLU A 43 204.85 45.03 8.76
CA GLU A 43 204.27 43.84 8.09
C GLU A 43 203.39 43.01 9.05
N LEU A 44 203.81 42.86 10.31
CA LEU A 44 203.03 42.12 11.32
C LEU A 44 201.68 42.77 11.61
N ASN A 45 201.63 44.11 11.72
CA ASN A 45 200.40 44.83 12.02
C ASN A 45 199.37 44.74 10.87
N GLN A 46 199.82 44.79 9.61
CA GLN A 46 198.91 44.65 8.45
C GLN A 46 198.26 43.26 8.39
N ALA A 47 198.99 42.21 8.77
CA ALA A 47 198.44 40.85 8.80
C ALA A 47 197.31 40.68 9.85
N GLN A 48 197.43 41.31 11.01
CA GLN A 48 196.39 41.26 12.06
C GLN A 48 195.11 42.00 11.67
N GLU A 49 195.22 43.13 10.97
CA GLU A 49 194.05 43.90 10.50
C GLU A 49 193.21 43.13 9.46
N LEU A 50 193.88 42.35 8.59
CA LEU A 50 193.20 41.52 7.59
C LEU A 50 192.35 40.41 8.22
N ILE A 51 192.82 39.79 9.31
CA ILE A 51 192.12 38.72 10.00
C ILE A 51 190.85 39.25 10.70
N THR A 52 190.94 40.42 11.32
CA THR A 52 189.80 41.05 12.03
C THR A 52 188.69 41.47 11.07
N LYS A 53 189.00 42.03 9.90
CA LYS A 53 187.97 42.36 8.89
C LYS A 53 187.23 41.12 8.37
N ARG A 54 187.90 39.97 8.27
CA ARG A 54 187.27 38.73 7.78
C ARG A 54 186.28 38.14 8.79
N SER A 55 186.60 38.18 10.09
CA SER A 55 185.73 37.63 11.13
C SER A 55 184.45 38.47 11.33
N GLU A 56 184.52 39.79 11.20
CA GLU A 56 183.33 40.66 11.23
C GLU A 56 182.37 40.41 10.06
N GLY A 57 182.91 40.16 8.85
CA GLY A 57 182.10 39.85 7.67
C GLY A 57 181.27 38.57 7.85
N HIS A 58 181.84 37.51 8.41
CA HIS A 58 181.12 36.27 8.66
C HIS A 58 180.00 36.40 9.70
N ARG A 59 180.20 37.19 10.77
CA ARG A 59 179.14 37.43 11.77
C ARG A 59 177.90 38.09 11.16
N LYS A 60 178.09 39.11 10.31
CA LYS A 60 176.97 39.83 9.67
C LYS A 60 176.13 38.92 8.76
N LEU A 61 176.77 37.97 8.07
CA LEU A 61 176.09 37.01 7.20
C LEU A 61 175.18 36.06 7.99
N ILE A 62 175.65 35.56 9.14
CA ILE A 62 174.89 34.66 10.02
C ILE A 62 173.66 35.35 10.63
N ASP A 63 173.80 36.61 11.05
CA ASP A 63 172.66 37.36 11.61
C ASP A 63 171.56 37.62 10.57
N LEU A 64 171.95 37.82 9.30
CA LEU A 64 171.01 38.12 8.23
C LEU A 64 170.20 36.89 7.82
N THR A 65 170.83 35.71 7.74
CA THR A 65 170.13 34.44 7.47
C THR A 65 169.15 34.09 8.59
N HIS A 66 169.55 34.27 9.86
CA HIS A 66 168.67 33.96 10.99
C HIS A 66 167.42 34.86 11.06
N ARG A 67 167.53 36.13 10.62
CA ARG A 67 166.37 37.04 10.51
C ARG A 67 165.39 36.57 9.43
N GLN A 68 165.91 36.12 8.29
CA GLN A 68 165.07 35.65 7.17
C GLN A 68 164.30 34.36 7.51
N GLU A 69 164.93 33.41 8.21
CA GLU A 69 164.23 32.21 8.72
C GLU A 69 163.06 32.58 9.64
N LYS A 70 163.28 33.47 10.61
CA LYS A 70 162.21 33.91 11.53
C LYS A 70 161.05 34.60 10.81
N THR A 71 161.31 35.35 9.74
CA THR A 71 160.23 35.96 8.94
C THR A 71 159.42 34.91 8.18
N LEU A 72 160.07 33.85 7.69
CA LEU A 72 159.43 32.79 6.92
C LEU A 72 158.54 31.90 7.81
N GLU A 73 158.98 31.60 9.03
CA GLU A 73 158.20 30.85 10.04
C GLU A 73 156.88 31.58 10.39
N LYS A 74 156.95 32.88 10.67
CA LYS A 74 155.77 33.71 10.99
C LYS A 74 154.76 33.75 9.84
N LEU A 75 155.26 33.79 8.60
CA LEU A 75 154.40 33.83 7.41
C LEU A 75 153.64 32.51 7.25
N LYS A 76 154.30 31.36 7.47
CA LYS A 76 153.66 30.03 7.51
C LYS A 76 152.58 29.94 8.59
N GLU A 77 152.86 30.38 9.81
CA GLU A 77 151.86 30.37 10.90
C GLU A 77 150.64 31.24 10.58
N SER A 78 150.84 32.42 9.97
CA SER A 78 149.74 33.33 9.59
C SER A 78 148.83 32.73 8.50
N MET A 79 149.42 32.03 7.53
CA MET A 79 148.70 31.32 6.48
C MET A 79 147.83 30.20 7.04
N GLU A 80 148.37 29.37 7.94
CA GLU A 80 147.62 28.28 8.56
C GLU A 80 146.48 28.77 9.45
N LYS A 81 146.68 29.86 10.21
CA LYS A 81 145.60 30.49 10.98
C LYS A 81 144.47 30.98 10.07
N THR A 82 144.82 31.65 8.97
CA THR A 82 143.85 32.19 8.01
C THR A 82 143.04 31.07 7.35
N LYS A 83 143.70 29.98 6.94
CA LYS A 83 143.05 28.80 6.37
C LYS A 83 142.05 28.16 7.34
N LYS A 84 142.43 27.97 8.60
CA LYS A 84 141.52 27.43 9.64
C LYS A 84 140.30 28.34 9.88
N THR A 85 140.48 29.66 9.90
CA THR A 85 139.35 30.59 10.06
C THR A 85 138.41 30.60 8.86
N ALA A 86 138.92 30.44 7.63
CA ALA A 86 138.10 30.38 6.43
C ALA A 86 137.20 29.14 6.43
N VAL A 87 137.77 27.96 6.70
CA VAL A 87 137.02 26.69 6.79
C VAL A 87 135.93 26.75 7.86
N LYS A 88 136.22 27.34 9.02
CA LYS A 88 135.23 27.47 10.09
C LYS A 88 134.06 28.39 9.68
N ARG A 89 134.35 29.52 9.03
CA ARG A 89 133.30 30.43 8.55
C ARG A 89 132.41 29.77 7.51
N GLU A 90 132.98 29.00 6.58
CA GLU A 90 132.21 28.25 5.57
C GLU A 90 131.24 27.25 6.23
N ALA A 91 131.73 26.46 7.19
CA ALA A 91 130.91 25.52 7.95
C ALA A 91 129.77 26.21 8.72
N ASP A 92 130.07 27.33 9.41
CA ASP A 92 129.08 28.11 10.16
C ASP A 92 128.01 28.71 9.22
N THR A 93 128.40 29.15 8.01
CA THR A 93 127.45 29.67 7.01
C THR A 93 126.52 28.59 6.46
N LEU A 94 127.02 27.39 6.19
CA LEU A 94 126.21 26.27 5.70
C LEU A 94 125.18 25.83 6.75
N ASP A 95 125.60 25.70 8.01
CA ASP A 95 124.68 25.36 9.12
C ASP A 95 123.58 26.42 9.32
N SER A 96 123.93 27.72 9.15
CA SER A 96 122.93 28.79 9.22
C SER A 96 121.92 28.72 8.07
N ILE A 97 122.35 28.34 6.86
CA ILE A 97 121.45 28.19 5.70
C ILE A 97 120.48 27.03 5.93
N ASP A 98 120.97 25.88 6.38
CA ASP A 98 120.13 24.70 6.63
C ASP A 98 119.09 24.95 7.73
N LYS A 99 119.49 25.63 8.82
CA LYS A 99 118.56 26.06 9.87
C LYS A 99 117.47 26.98 9.34
N ASN A 100 117.83 27.94 8.48
CA ASN A 100 116.86 28.85 7.87
C ASN A 100 115.86 28.12 6.95
N ILE A 101 116.34 27.19 6.12
CA ILE A 101 115.47 26.37 5.25
C ILE A 101 114.49 25.54 6.09
N LYS A 102 114.99 24.91 7.16
CA LYS A 102 114.14 24.10 8.07
C LYS A 102 113.07 24.95 8.75
N ASN A 103 113.44 26.14 9.24
CA ASN A 103 112.50 27.07 9.88
C ASN A 103 111.43 27.57 8.88
N GLN A 104 111.80 27.90 7.65
CA GLN A 104 110.84 28.31 6.62
C GLN A 104 109.85 27.19 6.29
N ARG A 105 110.31 25.94 6.17
CA ARG A 105 109.43 24.79 5.94
C ARG A 105 108.45 24.59 7.09
N LEU A 106 108.91 24.70 8.34
CA LEU A 106 108.07 24.58 9.52
C LEU A 106 106.99 25.68 9.54
N GLN A 107 107.38 26.94 9.34
CA GLN A 107 106.44 28.06 9.29
C GLN A 107 105.40 27.91 8.16
N HIS A 108 105.81 27.43 6.99
CA HIS A 108 104.87 27.18 5.90
C HIS A 108 103.90 26.04 6.23
N HIS A 109 104.39 24.96 6.85
CA HIS A 109 103.55 23.84 7.28
C HIS A 109 102.52 24.28 8.33
N GLU A 110 102.95 25.03 9.35
CA GLU A 110 102.06 25.60 10.37
C GLU A 110 101.00 26.51 9.74
N LYS A 111 101.40 27.41 8.83
CA LYS A 111 100.45 28.27 8.10
C LYS A 111 99.42 27.44 7.34
N LEU A 112 99.86 26.44 6.58
CA LEU A 112 98.96 25.58 5.81
C LEU A 112 97.99 24.83 6.74
N GLN A 113 98.46 24.33 7.88
CA GLN A 113 97.63 23.64 8.85
C GLN A 113 96.60 24.59 9.47
N THR A 114 97.00 25.81 9.84
CA THR A 114 96.09 26.83 10.37
C THR A 114 95.02 27.26 9.37
N GLU A 115 95.36 27.37 8.09
CA GLU A 115 94.36 27.69 7.06
C GLU A 115 93.41 26.52 6.82
N ARG A 116 93.90 25.28 6.86
CA ARG A 116 93.02 24.09 6.80
C ARG A 116 92.04 24.03 7.95
N THR A 117 92.49 24.24 9.18
CA THR A 117 91.60 24.22 10.35
C THR A 117 90.60 25.38 10.32
N LYS A 118 91.00 26.58 9.88
CA LYS A 118 90.06 27.69 9.65
C LYS A 118 89.00 27.34 8.61
N HIS A 119 89.40 26.76 7.49
CA HIS A 119 88.45 26.34 6.46
C HIS A 119 87.48 25.26 6.96
N GLU A 120 87.97 24.28 7.73
CA GLU A 120 87.15 23.24 8.36
C GLU A 120 86.11 23.86 9.31
N MET A 121 86.53 24.78 10.19
CA MET A 121 85.61 25.50 11.09
C MET A 121 84.55 26.29 10.33
N VAL A 122 84.91 26.98 9.24
CA VAL A 122 83.96 27.72 8.41
C VAL A 122 82.95 26.79 7.74
N MET A 123 83.38 25.62 7.28
CA MET A 123 82.48 24.64 6.67
C MET A 123 81.54 24.01 7.69
N ASP A 124 82.03 23.72 8.90
CA ASP A 124 81.19 23.24 10.00
C ASP A 124 80.15 24.28 10.42
N GLU A 125 80.55 25.56 10.55
CA GLU A 125 79.61 26.64 10.82
C GLU A 125 78.56 26.80 9.71
N LEU A 126 78.97 26.69 8.44
CA LEU A 126 78.06 26.74 7.30
C LEU A 126 77.07 25.57 7.35
N HIS A 127 77.55 24.37 7.66
CA HIS A 127 76.72 23.17 7.78
C HIS A 127 75.71 23.30 8.93
N GLN A 128 76.15 23.79 10.09
CA GLN A 128 75.26 24.06 11.22
C GLN A 128 74.20 25.11 10.87
N LYS A 129 74.57 26.21 10.20
CA LYS A 129 73.62 27.24 9.74
C LYS A 129 72.62 26.66 8.75
N ALA A 130 73.06 25.88 7.78
CA ALA A 130 72.19 25.19 6.82
C ALA A 130 71.23 24.23 7.53
N GLN A 131 71.69 23.46 8.51
CA GLN A 131 70.85 22.53 9.27
C GLN A 131 69.80 23.27 10.12
N ILE A 132 70.16 24.41 10.71
CA ILE A 132 69.23 25.27 11.46
C ILE A 132 68.13 25.80 10.53
N GLU A 133 68.50 26.31 9.35
CA GLU A 133 67.52 26.79 8.37
C GLU A 133 66.63 25.67 7.80
N LEU A 134 67.19 24.49 7.50
CA LEU A 134 66.40 23.33 7.10
C LEU A 134 65.38 22.93 8.17
N ASN A 135 65.80 22.90 9.43
CA ASN A 135 64.91 22.62 10.56
C ASN A 135 63.82 23.69 10.70
N ARG A 136 64.16 24.98 10.50
CA ARG A 136 63.19 26.09 10.52
C ARG A 136 62.15 25.95 9.42
N LEU A 137 62.60 25.71 8.18
CA LEU A 137 61.73 25.49 7.02
C LEU A 137 60.82 24.27 7.23
N GLN A 138 61.36 23.17 7.76
CA GLN A 138 60.55 21.98 8.03
C GLN A 138 59.46 22.25 9.08
N ARG A 139 59.76 23.02 10.12
CA ARG A 139 58.75 23.44 11.12
C ARG A 139 57.67 24.31 10.48
N GLU A 140 58.04 25.25 9.62
CA GLU A 140 57.10 26.11 8.91
C GLU A 140 56.20 25.31 7.97
N ILE A 141 56.77 24.39 7.20
CA ILE A 141 56.02 23.47 6.33
C ILE A 141 55.02 22.65 7.15
N ASN A 142 55.45 22.11 8.29
CA ASN A 142 54.57 21.32 9.15
C ASN A 142 53.44 22.16 9.77
N SER A 143 53.72 23.41 10.18
CA SER A 143 52.68 24.35 10.65
C SER A 143 51.66 24.64 9.56
N LYS A 144 52.11 25.04 8.37
CA LYS A 144 51.21 25.31 7.23
C LYS A 144 50.41 24.09 6.82
N LYS A 145 51.01 22.89 6.86
CA LYS A 145 50.29 21.63 6.61
C LYS A 145 49.18 21.40 7.63
N GLN A 146 49.44 21.67 8.91
CA GLN A 146 48.42 21.54 9.96
C GLN A 146 47.30 22.56 9.78
N GLU A 147 47.64 23.83 9.54
CA GLU A 147 46.67 24.90 9.26
C GLU A 147 45.78 24.56 8.07
N LEU A 148 46.35 24.12 6.95
CA LEU A 148 45.60 23.74 5.76
C LEU A 148 44.70 22.53 6.02
N THR A 149 45.18 21.56 6.78
CA THR A 149 44.36 20.39 7.18
C THR A 149 43.19 20.81 8.07
N GLN A 150 43.39 21.73 9.01
CA GLN A 150 42.31 22.24 9.87
C GLN A 150 41.31 23.07 9.08
N ALA A 151 41.77 23.96 8.20
CA ALA A 151 40.91 24.75 7.32
C ALA A 151 40.07 23.83 6.42
N SER A 152 40.69 22.83 5.78
CA SER A 152 39.98 21.86 4.94
C SER A 152 38.92 21.07 5.74
N LYS A 153 39.24 20.60 6.95
CA LYS A 153 38.26 19.92 7.83
C LYS A 153 37.09 20.83 8.20
N PHE A 154 37.36 22.10 8.47
CA PHE A 154 36.33 23.07 8.82
C PHE A 154 35.41 23.37 7.64
N GLU A 155 35.97 23.60 6.45
CA GLU A 155 35.20 23.79 5.22
C GLU A 155 34.34 22.57 4.90
N MET A 156 34.92 21.36 5.01
CA MET A 156 34.18 20.12 4.79
C MET A 156 33.03 19.96 5.78
N GLY A 157 33.26 20.25 7.07
CA GLY A 157 32.19 20.26 8.07
C GLY A 157 31.08 21.29 7.80
N GLN A 158 31.42 22.47 7.26
CA GLN A 158 30.40 23.43 6.83
C GLN A 158 29.57 22.93 5.65
N VAL A 159 30.22 22.34 4.65
CA VAL A 159 29.54 21.79 3.47
C VAL A 159 28.62 20.64 3.87
N GLU A 160 29.06 19.75 4.76
CA GLU A 160 28.25 18.67 5.32
C GLU A 160 27.03 19.23 6.07
N ALA A 161 27.23 20.19 6.99
CA ALA A 161 26.13 20.80 7.73
C ALA A 161 25.11 21.52 6.83
N LEU A 162 25.56 22.20 5.78
CA LEU A 162 24.69 22.81 4.77
C LEU A 162 23.93 21.74 3.98
N GLY A 163 24.59 20.65 3.61
CA GLY A 163 24.01 19.49 2.94
C GLY A 163 22.90 18.85 3.78
N GLU A 164 23.17 18.56 5.05
CA GLU A 164 22.21 18.00 6.01
C GLU A 164 21.00 18.92 6.21
N LYS A 165 21.24 20.22 6.38
CA LYS A 165 20.17 21.22 6.51
C LYS A 165 19.28 21.25 5.27
N LYS A 166 19.86 21.25 4.07
CA LYS A 166 19.11 21.23 2.80
C LYS A 166 18.31 19.94 2.65
N LEU A 167 18.90 18.79 2.99
CA LEU A 167 18.24 17.49 2.95
C LEU A 167 17.05 17.45 3.92
N SER A 168 17.24 17.91 5.16
CA SER A 168 16.19 18.01 6.18
C SER A 168 15.04 18.91 5.73
N MET A 169 15.34 20.09 5.19
CA MET A 169 14.35 21.01 4.62
C MET A 169 13.57 20.37 3.46
N THR A 170 14.26 19.67 2.57
CA THR A 170 13.63 18.98 1.44
C THR A 170 12.70 17.86 1.92
N LYS A 171 13.15 17.05 2.91
CA LYS A 171 12.34 16.00 3.53
C LYS A 171 11.09 16.56 4.19
N LYS A 172 11.22 17.66 4.95
CA LYS A 172 10.07 18.35 5.57
C LYS A 172 9.11 18.91 4.52
N SER A 173 9.61 19.55 3.47
CA SER A 173 8.78 20.06 2.37
C SER A 173 8.03 18.92 1.67
N TYR A 174 8.69 17.79 1.43
CA TYR A 174 8.06 16.62 0.81
C TYR A 174 6.94 16.05 1.69
N LEU A 175 7.21 15.85 2.98
CA LEU A 175 6.21 15.35 3.94
C LEU A 175 5.00 16.29 4.03
N ASN A 176 5.22 17.60 4.10
CA ASN A 176 4.13 18.59 4.11
C ASN A 176 3.27 18.50 2.84
N LYS A 177 3.90 18.37 1.65
CA LYS A 177 3.16 18.19 0.39
C LYS A 177 2.37 16.88 0.36
N LYS A 178 2.97 15.79 0.87
CA LYS A 178 2.30 14.49 0.99
C LYS A 178 1.07 14.59 1.89
N TYR A 179 1.21 15.15 3.09
CA TYR A 179 0.09 15.32 4.02
C TYR A 179 -1.01 16.24 3.47
N ALA A 180 -0.64 17.34 2.81
CA ALA A 180 -1.61 18.22 2.15
C ALA A 180 -2.39 17.49 1.03
N SER A 181 -1.70 16.62 0.28
CA SER A 181 -2.36 15.78 -0.73
C SER A 181 -3.28 14.75 -0.11
N GLU A 182 -2.84 14.06 0.95
CA GLU A 182 -3.67 13.09 1.69
C GLU A 182 -4.92 13.74 2.27
N ASP A 183 -4.79 14.91 2.91
CA ASP A 183 -5.94 15.67 3.43
C ASP A 183 -6.91 16.08 2.31
N LYS A 184 -6.39 16.52 1.16
CA LYS A 184 -7.23 16.82 -0.02
C LYS A 184 -8.02 15.59 -0.48
N TYR A 185 -7.41 14.41 -0.54
CA TYR A 185 -8.09 13.17 -0.90
C TYR A 185 -9.12 12.75 0.15
N GLN A 186 -8.79 12.85 1.44
CA GLN A 186 -9.72 12.55 2.52
C GLN A 186 -10.95 13.46 2.49
N ARG A 187 -10.76 14.77 2.28
CA ARG A 187 -11.88 15.72 2.13
C ARG A 187 -12.73 15.41 0.90
N ALA A 188 -12.11 15.09 -0.23
CA ALA A 188 -12.84 14.72 -1.45
C ALA A 188 -13.67 13.44 -1.24
N LEU A 189 -13.10 12.44 -0.59
CA LEU A 189 -13.79 11.19 -0.25
C LEU A 189 -14.96 11.43 0.72
N SER A 190 -14.76 12.23 1.76
CA SER A 190 -15.82 12.59 2.71
C SER A 190 -16.97 13.34 2.01
N LYS A 191 -16.65 14.31 1.14
CA LYS A 191 -17.66 15.02 0.34
C LYS A 191 -18.41 14.07 -0.60
N GLN A 192 -17.72 13.11 -1.21
CA GLN A 192 -18.35 12.11 -2.05
C GLN A 192 -19.31 11.21 -1.25
N LYS A 193 -18.90 10.76 -0.06
CA LYS A 193 -19.77 9.99 0.86
C LYS A 193 -21.00 10.79 1.26
N GLU A 194 -20.83 12.05 1.63
CA GLU A 194 -21.94 12.95 1.99
C GLU A 194 -22.92 13.12 0.82
N ASN A 195 -22.41 13.34 -0.39
CA ASN A 195 -23.24 13.44 -1.59
C ASN A 195 -24.05 12.16 -1.85
N TYR A 196 -23.44 10.98 -1.73
CA TYR A 196 -24.15 9.72 -1.88
C TYR A 196 -25.21 9.52 -0.80
N GLN A 197 -24.89 9.86 0.46
CA GLN A 197 -25.86 9.76 1.55
C GLN A 197 -27.07 10.66 1.29
N ASN A 198 -26.82 11.90 0.86
CA ASN A 198 -27.88 12.83 0.49
C ASN A 198 -28.74 12.31 -0.67
N LEU A 199 -28.11 11.65 -1.66
CA LEU A 199 -28.80 11.04 -2.79
C LEU A 199 -29.68 9.86 -2.34
N ILE A 200 -29.15 8.97 -1.49
CA ILE A 200 -29.89 7.85 -0.89
C ILE A 200 -31.09 8.37 -0.12
N THR A 201 -30.89 9.32 0.80
CA THR A 201 -31.98 9.90 1.59
C THR A 201 -33.03 10.59 0.71
N LYS A 202 -32.63 11.23 -0.40
CA LYS A 202 -33.57 11.83 -1.35
C LYS A 202 -34.41 10.77 -2.06
N GLU A 203 -33.80 9.67 -2.52
CA GLU A 203 -34.52 8.56 -3.16
C GLU A 203 -35.42 7.82 -2.16
N GLU A 204 -34.97 7.59 -0.94
CA GLU A 204 -35.79 7.01 0.14
C GLU A 204 -37.03 7.86 0.41
N ARG A 205 -36.89 9.19 0.50
CA ARG A 205 -38.03 10.10 0.68
C ARG A 205 -39.01 10.05 -0.49
N LYS A 206 -38.52 9.97 -1.73
CA LYS A 206 -39.38 9.80 -2.91
C LYS A 206 -40.16 8.49 -2.85
N PHE A 207 -39.48 7.39 -2.54
CA PHE A 207 -40.10 6.08 -2.44
C PHE A 207 -41.14 6.01 -1.32
N GLN A 208 -40.84 6.58 -0.15
CA GLN A 208 -41.80 6.70 0.94
C GLN A 208 -43.02 7.54 0.54
N ALA A 209 -42.83 8.67 -0.14
CA ALA A 209 -43.93 9.49 -0.63
C ALA A 209 -44.79 8.74 -1.66
N GLU A 210 -44.17 7.95 -2.54
CA GLU A 210 -44.87 7.12 -3.52
C GLU A 210 -45.70 6.02 -2.84
N ILE A 211 -45.13 5.32 -1.84
CA ILE A 211 -45.86 4.35 -1.03
C ILE A 211 -47.06 5.00 -0.36
N LEU A 212 -46.86 6.12 0.34
CA LEU A 212 -47.95 6.82 1.03
C LEU A 212 -49.07 7.24 0.06
N SER A 213 -48.70 7.73 -1.13
CA SER A 213 -49.64 8.08 -2.20
C SER A 213 -50.43 6.86 -2.68
N LYS A 214 -49.74 5.74 -2.97
CA LYS A 214 -50.37 4.48 -3.38
C LYS A 214 -51.31 3.95 -2.29
N THR A 215 -50.87 3.93 -1.04
CA THR A 215 -51.70 3.49 0.10
C THR A 215 -52.94 4.36 0.25
N LYS A 216 -52.82 5.69 0.13
CA LYS A 216 -53.96 6.61 0.18
C LYS A 216 -54.94 6.35 -0.98
N ASN A 217 -54.43 6.11 -2.19
CA ASN A 217 -55.25 5.79 -3.34
C ASN A 217 -56.01 4.48 -3.15
N PHE A 218 -55.34 3.41 -2.69
CA PHE A 218 -56.01 2.15 -2.38
C PHE A 218 -57.05 2.28 -1.28
N GLN A 219 -56.77 3.05 -0.22
CA GLN A 219 -57.76 3.30 0.83
C GLN A 219 -59.00 4.03 0.30
N ASN A 220 -58.81 5.02 -0.58
CA ASN A 220 -59.91 5.73 -1.22
C ASN A 220 -60.71 4.81 -2.15
N GLU A 221 -60.04 3.93 -2.90
CA GLU A 221 -60.68 2.96 -3.78
C GLU A 221 -61.48 1.92 -2.99
N ILE A 222 -60.92 1.39 -1.90
CA ILE A 222 -61.65 0.51 -0.97
C ILE A 222 -62.89 1.21 -0.41
N LYS A 223 -62.78 2.48 0.00
CA LYS A 223 -63.92 3.27 0.50
C LYS A 223 -65.00 3.41 -0.58
N ARG A 224 -64.62 3.70 -1.82
CA ARG A 224 -65.53 3.79 -2.96
C ARG A 224 -66.22 2.47 -3.27
N ILE A 225 -65.46 1.37 -3.30
CA ILE A 225 -66.03 0.03 -3.51
C ILE A 225 -67.03 -0.32 -2.41
N LYS A 226 -66.70 0.00 -1.14
CA LYS A 226 -67.63 -0.20 -0.02
C LYS A 226 -68.90 0.63 -0.16
N SER A 227 -68.80 1.92 -0.50
CA SER A 227 -69.99 2.77 -0.71
C SER A 227 -70.83 2.30 -1.91
N ASP A 228 -70.20 1.90 -3.01
CA ASP A 228 -70.90 1.38 -4.17
C ASP A 228 -71.59 0.04 -3.85
N GLY A 229 -70.93 -0.81 -3.06
CA GLY A 229 -71.48 -2.06 -2.55
C GLY A 229 -72.69 -1.86 -1.65
N THR A 230 -72.64 -0.91 -0.71
CA THR A 230 -73.80 -0.61 0.15
C THR A 230 -74.98 -0.05 -0.63
N ILE A 231 -74.75 0.85 -1.59
CA ILE A 231 -75.80 1.39 -2.46
C ILE A 231 -76.43 0.28 -3.31
N LYS A 232 -75.61 -0.61 -3.89
CA LYS A 232 -76.12 -1.77 -4.66
C LYS A 232 -76.96 -2.69 -3.79
N ASN A 233 -76.50 -3.03 -2.59
CA ASN A 233 -77.25 -3.88 -1.66
C ASN A 233 -78.59 -3.25 -1.28
N GLN A 234 -78.61 -1.95 -0.95
CA GLN A 234 -79.85 -1.22 -0.66
C GLN A 234 -80.83 -1.24 -1.85
N LYS A 235 -80.33 -1.02 -3.07
CA LYS A 235 -81.15 -1.10 -4.29
C LYS A 235 -81.72 -2.50 -4.51
N THR A 236 -80.90 -3.54 -4.34
CA THR A 236 -81.34 -4.93 -4.48
C THR A 236 -82.39 -5.29 -3.43
N GLN A 237 -82.20 -4.86 -2.18
CA GLN A 237 -83.16 -5.09 -1.10
C GLN A 237 -84.48 -4.36 -1.35
N ALA A 238 -84.44 -3.10 -1.81
CA ALA A 238 -85.65 -2.35 -2.19
C ALA A 238 -86.40 -3.01 -3.36
N LEU A 239 -85.68 -3.53 -4.36
CA LEU A 239 -86.27 -4.28 -5.47
C LEU A 239 -86.89 -5.59 -5.01
N PHE A 240 -86.23 -6.32 -4.11
CA PHE A 240 -86.76 -7.54 -3.52
C PHE A 240 -88.03 -7.26 -2.72
N GLU A 241 -88.02 -6.25 -1.85
CA GLU A 241 -89.17 -5.83 -1.06
C GLU A 241 -90.35 -5.47 -1.95
N LYS A 242 -90.11 -4.70 -3.02
CA LYS A 242 -91.15 -4.35 -3.99
C LYS A 242 -91.75 -5.59 -4.67
N LYS A 243 -90.90 -6.53 -5.12
CA LYS A 243 -91.36 -7.81 -5.71
C LYS A 243 -92.13 -8.66 -4.71
N PHE A 244 -91.69 -8.71 -3.46
CA PHE A 244 -92.35 -9.45 -2.40
C PHE A 244 -93.74 -8.89 -2.11
N GLN A 245 -93.87 -7.56 -1.98
CA GLN A 245 -95.17 -6.90 -1.80
C GLN A 245 -96.10 -7.12 -3.00
N GLU A 246 -95.58 -7.11 -4.23
CA GLU A 246 -96.36 -7.40 -5.42
C GLU A 246 -96.85 -8.86 -5.44
N LEU A 247 -95.96 -9.80 -5.09
CA LEU A 247 -96.31 -11.22 -4.94
C LEU A 247 -97.38 -11.42 -3.86
N GLN A 248 -97.23 -10.77 -2.71
CA GLN A 248 -98.21 -10.82 -1.62
C GLN A 248 -99.58 -10.29 -2.09
N LYS A 249 -99.63 -9.13 -2.74
CA LYS A 249 -100.87 -8.57 -3.30
C LYS A 249 -101.51 -9.50 -4.34
N ASN A 250 -100.71 -10.16 -5.17
CA ASN A 250 -101.21 -11.12 -6.15
C ASN A 250 -101.78 -12.38 -5.48
N ASN A 251 -101.10 -12.88 -4.44
CA ASN A 251 -101.58 -14.01 -3.63
C ASN A 251 -102.87 -13.66 -2.88
N GLU A 252 -102.98 -12.47 -2.29
CA GLU A 252 -104.21 -12.00 -1.64
C GLU A 252 -105.37 -11.89 -2.63
N LYS A 253 -105.13 -11.40 -3.86
CA LYS A 253 -106.14 -11.37 -4.93
C LYS A 253 -106.58 -12.79 -5.31
N LEU A 254 -105.65 -13.73 -5.46
CA LEU A 254 -105.96 -15.13 -5.73
C LEU A 254 -106.77 -15.76 -4.61
N LEU A 255 -106.37 -15.54 -3.35
CA LEU A 255 -107.09 -16.04 -2.19
C LEU A 255 -108.52 -15.50 -2.13
N LYS A 256 -108.72 -14.20 -2.36
CA LYS A 256 -110.05 -13.58 -2.44
C LYS A 256 -110.90 -14.22 -3.55
N LYS A 257 -110.33 -14.47 -4.72
CA LYS A 257 -111.04 -15.19 -5.82
C LYS A 257 -111.41 -16.61 -5.42
N LEU A 258 -110.52 -17.35 -4.76
CA LEU A 258 -110.79 -18.71 -4.29
C LEU A 258 -111.89 -18.73 -3.22
N ILE A 259 -111.87 -17.78 -2.28
CA ILE A 259 -112.92 -17.63 -1.26
C ILE A 259 -114.26 -17.33 -1.94
N ALA A 260 -114.30 -16.38 -2.89
CA ALA A 260 -115.52 -16.05 -3.63
C ALA A 260 -116.07 -17.27 -4.38
N LYS A 261 -115.21 -18.01 -5.09
CA LYS A 261 -115.61 -19.23 -5.82
C LYS A 261 -116.09 -20.33 -4.86
N LYS A 262 -115.45 -20.49 -3.70
CA LYS A 262 -115.93 -21.42 -2.65
C LYS A 262 -117.33 -21.02 -2.18
N SER A 263 -117.58 -19.74 -1.89
CA SER A 263 -118.90 -19.26 -1.49
C SER A 263 -119.96 -19.48 -2.56
N GLU A 264 -119.62 -19.24 -3.83
CA GLU A 264 -120.49 -19.51 -4.97
C GLU A 264 -120.86 -20.99 -5.08
N ILE A 265 -119.88 -21.90 -4.99
CA ILE A 265 -120.12 -23.36 -4.99
C ILE A 265 -121.05 -23.77 -3.83
N ILE A 266 -120.82 -23.23 -2.62
CA ILE A 266 -121.68 -23.53 -1.46
C ILE A 266 -123.11 -23.03 -1.68
N GLN A 267 -123.29 -21.84 -2.25
CA GLN A 267 -124.62 -21.32 -2.58
C GLN A 267 -125.32 -22.16 -3.63
N ASN A 268 -124.62 -22.55 -4.69
CA ASN A 268 -125.17 -23.40 -5.75
C ASN A 268 -125.61 -24.76 -5.19
N LEU A 269 -124.76 -25.41 -4.40
CA LEU A 269 -125.09 -26.68 -3.76
C LEU A 269 -126.30 -26.55 -2.81
N ARG A 270 -126.39 -25.45 -2.05
CA ARG A 270 -127.54 -25.19 -1.19
C ARG A 270 -128.83 -25.04 -1.99
N ASN A 271 -128.79 -24.34 -3.13
CA ASN A 271 -129.94 -24.17 -4.00
C ASN A 271 -130.36 -25.51 -4.62
N GLU A 272 -129.41 -26.33 -5.07
CA GLU A 272 -129.67 -27.67 -5.62
C GLU A 272 -130.36 -28.60 -4.61
N VAL A 273 -129.90 -28.62 -3.35
CA VAL A 273 -130.54 -29.39 -2.27
C VAL A 273 -131.96 -28.88 -1.97
N LEU A 274 -132.21 -27.58 -2.06
CA LEU A 274 -133.55 -27.03 -1.85
C LEU A 274 -134.51 -27.40 -2.98
N GLU A 275 -134.06 -27.40 -4.23
CA GLU A 275 -134.90 -27.78 -5.38
C GLU A 275 -135.25 -29.28 -5.36
N THR A 276 -134.29 -30.16 -5.04
CA THR A 276 -134.58 -31.60 -4.90
C THR A 276 -135.61 -31.88 -3.79
N HIS A 277 -135.51 -31.20 -2.64
CA HIS A 277 -136.49 -31.35 -1.56
C HIS A 277 -137.89 -30.83 -1.94
N LYS A 278 -137.99 -29.77 -2.75
CA LYS A 278 -139.29 -29.30 -3.27
C LYS A 278 -139.94 -30.32 -4.21
N LEU A 279 -139.16 -30.93 -5.11
CA LEU A 279 -139.65 -31.95 -6.04
C LEU A 279 -140.21 -33.17 -5.29
N ASP A 280 -139.53 -33.64 -4.24
CA ASP A 280 -140.02 -34.78 -3.46
C ASP A 280 -141.25 -34.45 -2.61
N SER A 281 -141.37 -33.20 -2.13
CA SER A 281 -142.56 -32.74 -1.41
C SER A 281 -143.80 -32.68 -2.31
N GLN A 282 -143.64 -32.45 -3.62
CA GLN A 282 -144.76 -32.39 -4.58
C GLN A 282 -145.30 -33.78 -4.97
N LYS A 283 -144.48 -34.84 -4.91
CA LYS A 283 -144.89 -36.21 -5.27
C LYS A 283 -145.84 -36.86 -4.25
N VAL A 284 -145.82 -36.43 -2.99
CA VAL A 284 -146.61 -37.03 -1.90
C VAL A 284 -148.10 -36.67 -1.98
N GLY A 285 -148.47 -35.63 -2.74
CA GLY A 285 -149.86 -35.14 -2.84
C GLY A 285 -150.62 -35.48 -4.12
N ASP A 286 -150.01 -36.24 -5.05
CA ASP A 286 -150.59 -36.52 -6.36
C ASP A 286 -151.49 -37.78 -6.33
N PRO A 287 -152.80 -37.67 -6.64
CA PRO A 287 -153.75 -38.80 -6.69
C PRO A 287 -153.33 -39.94 -7.62
N PHE A 288 -152.45 -39.68 -8.59
CA PHE A 288 -151.90 -40.69 -9.50
C PHE A 288 -151.06 -41.76 -8.78
N TYR A 289 -150.39 -41.42 -7.67
CA TYR A 289 -149.60 -42.36 -6.85
C TYR A 289 -150.43 -43.05 -5.73
N ALA A 290 -151.77 -42.91 -5.72
CA ALA A 290 -152.62 -43.37 -4.60
C ALA A 290 -153.17 -44.82 -4.70
N VAL A 291 -153.09 -45.50 -5.85
CA VAL A 291 -153.66 -46.86 -6.02
C VAL A 291 -152.64 -47.94 -5.67
N THR A 292 -152.82 -48.59 -4.51
CA THR A 292 -151.85 -49.54 -3.92
C THR A 292 -152.18 -51.05 -4.10
N GLY A 293 -153.25 -51.44 -4.81
CA GLY A 293 -153.61 -52.86 -5.00
C GLY A 293 -154.76 -53.13 -6.00
N LEU A 294 -154.96 -54.40 -6.36
CA LEU A 294 -156.10 -54.90 -7.16
C LEU A 294 -157.02 -55.74 -6.28
N ASP A 295 -158.26 -55.30 -6.04
CA ASP A 295 -159.24 -55.98 -5.18
C ASP A 295 -160.47 -56.43 -5.99
N PRO A 296 -160.43 -57.62 -6.62
CA PRO A 296 -161.52 -58.11 -7.44
C PRO A 296 -162.68 -58.69 -6.62
N ILE A 297 -163.90 -58.55 -7.12
CA ILE A 297 -165.11 -59.20 -6.61
C ILE A 297 -165.46 -60.38 -7.51
N VAL A 298 -165.60 -61.58 -6.96
CA VAL A 298 -165.83 -62.82 -7.71
C VAL A 298 -167.22 -63.38 -7.42
N GLU A 299 -168.03 -63.57 -8.45
CA GLU A 299 -169.38 -64.14 -8.38
C GLU A 299 -169.46 -65.45 -9.17
N LYS A 300 -170.15 -66.45 -8.64
CA LYS A 300 -170.30 -67.77 -9.27
C LYS A 300 -171.64 -67.91 -9.98
N GLY A 301 -171.60 -68.06 -11.30
CA GLY A 301 -172.72 -68.50 -12.12
C GLY A 301 -172.80 -70.03 -12.25
N PRO A 302 -173.86 -70.56 -12.92
CA PRO A 302 -174.04 -72.00 -13.09
C PRO A 302 -172.91 -72.67 -13.89
N ASP A 303 -172.45 -72.01 -14.98
CA ASP A 303 -171.45 -72.56 -15.91
C ASP A 303 -170.20 -71.65 -16.04
N HIS A 304 -170.07 -70.61 -15.21
CA HIS A 304 -168.99 -69.61 -15.29
C HIS A 304 -168.77 -68.85 -13.97
N TYR A 305 -167.61 -68.19 -13.82
CA TYR A 305 -167.36 -67.15 -12.82
C TYR A 305 -167.36 -65.76 -13.49
N LEU A 306 -167.92 -64.76 -12.79
CA LEU A 306 -167.80 -63.35 -13.14
C LEU A 306 -166.86 -62.67 -12.15
N ILE A 307 -165.86 -61.96 -12.66
CA ILE A 307 -164.82 -61.30 -11.86
C ILE A 307 -164.86 -59.82 -12.21
N HIS A 308 -165.32 -59.02 -11.25
CA HIS A 308 -165.45 -57.57 -11.37
C HIS A 308 -164.25 -56.88 -10.73
N LEU A 309 -163.71 -55.88 -11.41
CA LEU A 309 -162.58 -55.09 -10.94
C LEU A 309 -162.82 -53.62 -11.31
N GLU A 310 -162.83 -52.74 -10.30
CA GLU A 310 -162.93 -51.30 -10.50
C GLU A 310 -161.57 -50.76 -10.98
N VAL A 311 -161.50 -50.29 -12.22
CA VAL A 311 -160.29 -49.71 -12.82
C VAL A 311 -160.67 -48.58 -13.77
N SER A 312 -159.84 -47.54 -13.83
CA SER A 312 -160.00 -46.46 -14.81
C SER A 312 -159.85 -46.98 -16.24
N GLU A 313 -160.51 -46.33 -17.19
CA GLU A 313 -160.57 -46.74 -18.60
C GLU A 313 -159.18 -46.90 -19.22
N GLU A 314 -158.24 -45.99 -18.89
CA GLU A 314 -156.85 -46.04 -19.34
C GLU A 314 -156.14 -47.33 -18.92
N ASN A 315 -156.37 -47.80 -17.69
CA ASN A 315 -155.75 -49.01 -17.16
C ASN A 315 -156.50 -50.29 -17.59
N ALA A 316 -157.78 -50.20 -17.98
CA ALA A 316 -158.62 -51.36 -18.27
C ALA A 316 -158.04 -52.26 -19.37
N SER A 317 -157.38 -51.68 -20.38
CA SER A 317 -156.71 -52.42 -21.44
C SER A 317 -155.48 -53.21 -20.97
N GLU A 318 -154.78 -52.72 -19.95
CA GLU A 318 -153.53 -53.28 -19.41
C GLU A 318 -153.76 -54.31 -18.28
N VAL A 319 -155.01 -54.50 -17.86
CA VAL A 319 -155.36 -55.59 -16.92
C VAL A 319 -155.53 -56.90 -17.68
N GLU A 320 -154.75 -57.90 -17.29
CA GLU A 320 -154.83 -59.26 -17.77
C GLU A 320 -155.29 -60.20 -16.65
N LEU A 321 -156.17 -61.14 -16.99
CA LEU A 321 -156.61 -62.20 -16.09
C LEU A 321 -156.12 -63.52 -16.65
N ASN A 322 -155.27 -64.19 -15.90
CA ASN A 322 -154.76 -65.51 -16.25
C ASN A 322 -155.26 -66.51 -15.22
N GLY A 323 -155.95 -67.53 -15.70
CA GLY A 323 -156.44 -68.64 -14.89
C GLY A 323 -155.58 -69.89 -15.08
N HIS A 324 -155.24 -70.59 -14.00
CA HIS A 324 -154.70 -71.94 -14.08
C HIS A 324 -155.37 -72.87 -13.08
N LYS A 325 -156.06 -73.90 -13.57
CA LYS A 325 -156.86 -74.83 -12.75
C LYS A 325 -157.88 -74.13 -11.84
N ARG A 326 -157.55 -73.93 -10.57
CA ARG A 326 -158.38 -73.27 -9.55
C ARG A 326 -157.85 -71.90 -9.16
N ASP A 327 -156.70 -71.47 -9.67
CA ASP A 327 -156.08 -70.21 -9.29
C ASP A 327 -156.25 -69.18 -10.40
N ILE A 328 -156.68 -68.00 -10.02
CA ILE A 328 -156.86 -66.86 -10.92
C ILE A 328 -155.89 -65.77 -10.50
N THR A 329 -155.12 -65.26 -11.45
CA THR A 329 -154.18 -64.16 -11.25
C THR A 329 -154.57 -62.99 -12.13
N LEU A 330 -154.90 -61.87 -11.50
CA LEU A 330 -155.03 -60.57 -12.14
C LEU A 330 -153.68 -59.87 -12.12
N SER A 331 -153.28 -59.33 -13.27
CA SER A 331 -152.04 -58.57 -13.42
C SER A 331 -152.36 -57.25 -14.12
N LEU A 332 -151.86 -56.14 -13.57
CA LEU A 332 -151.91 -54.82 -14.20
C LEU A 332 -150.48 -54.31 -14.38
N ASN A 333 -150.10 -54.00 -15.61
CA ASN A 333 -148.76 -53.54 -15.96
C ASN A 333 -148.76 -52.05 -16.34
N ARG A 334 -148.59 -51.16 -15.35
CA ARG A 334 -148.56 -49.71 -15.58
C ARG A 334 -147.19 -49.27 -16.10
N ARG A 335 -147.18 -48.48 -17.18
CA ARG A 335 -145.95 -47.89 -17.74
C ARG A 335 -145.87 -46.40 -17.43
N PHE A 336 -144.75 -45.97 -16.86
CA PHE A 336 -144.42 -44.57 -16.60
C PHE A 336 -143.34 -44.11 -17.57
N GLU A 337 -143.63 -43.04 -18.31
CA GLU A 337 -142.63 -42.29 -19.06
C GLU A 337 -142.71 -40.83 -18.64
N ASN A 338 -141.71 -40.34 -17.90
CA ASN A 338 -141.63 -38.93 -17.54
C ASN A 338 -140.37 -38.30 -18.15
N THR A 339 -140.51 -37.12 -18.73
CA THR A 339 -139.42 -36.39 -19.38
C THR A 339 -139.34 -34.99 -18.79
N THR A 340 -138.36 -34.76 -17.93
CA THR A 340 -138.06 -33.43 -17.38
C THR A 340 -136.97 -32.77 -18.22
N LYS A 341 -137.19 -31.49 -18.56
CA LYS A 341 -136.20 -30.64 -19.23
C LYS A 341 -135.73 -29.60 -18.21
N GLU A 342 -134.49 -29.77 -17.72
CA GLU A 342 -133.76 -28.70 -17.04
C GLU A 342 -132.54 -28.31 -17.88
N ASP A 343 -132.17 -27.02 -17.79
CA ASP A 343 -131.12 -26.37 -18.61
C ASP A 343 -129.75 -27.03 -18.40
N GLY A 344 -129.48 -28.08 -19.19
CA GLY A 344 -128.23 -28.83 -19.18
C GLY A 344 -128.35 -30.28 -19.66
N GLY A 345 -129.55 -30.87 -19.70
CA GLY A 345 -129.76 -32.25 -20.18
C GLY A 345 -131.21 -32.72 -20.10
N GLN A 346 -131.58 -33.67 -20.97
CA GLN A 346 -132.88 -34.37 -20.88
C GLN A 346 -132.71 -35.66 -20.09
N GLU A 347 -133.30 -35.74 -18.90
CA GLU A 347 -133.52 -37.02 -18.22
C GLU A 347 -134.86 -37.61 -18.67
N LYS A 348 -134.81 -38.85 -19.16
CA LYS A 348 -135.99 -39.68 -19.43
C LYS A 348 -136.05 -40.78 -18.39
N LEU A 349 -137.05 -40.74 -17.52
CA LEU A 349 -137.31 -41.81 -16.57
C LEU A 349 -138.38 -42.72 -17.17
N LYS A 350 -137.99 -43.94 -17.54
CA LYS A 350 -138.93 -45.02 -17.90
C LYS A 350 -138.99 -46.01 -16.76
N ARG A 351 -140.16 -46.18 -16.15
CA ARG A 351 -140.40 -47.16 -15.09
C ARG A 351 -141.64 -47.97 -15.46
N VAL A 352 -141.63 -49.27 -15.18
CA VAL A 352 -142.82 -50.12 -15.31
C VAL A 352 -143.11 -50.68 -13.93
N GLU A 353 -144.37 -50.66 -13.52
CA GLU A 353 -144.84 -51.23 -12.28
C GLU A 353 -145.91 -52.27 -12.57
N THR A 354 -145.68 -53.47 -12.04
CA THR A 354 -146.58 -54.62 -12.21
C THR A 354 -147.25 -54.89 -10.88
N LEU A 355 -148.58 -54.73 -10.84
CA LEU A 355 -149.41 -55.11 -9.70
C LEU A 355 -150.05 -56.46 -10.02
N THR A 356 -149.84 -57.46 -9.16
CA THR A 356 -150.47 -58.78 -9.30
C THR A 356 -151.29 -59.14 -8.08
N ARG A 357 -152.45 -59.76 -8.33
CA ARG A 357 -153.31 -60.34 -7.30
C ARG A 357 -153.75 -61.72 -7.74
N SER A 358 -153.37 -62.73 -6.96
CA SER A 358 -153.80 -64.11 -7.15
C SER A 358 -154.82 -64.52 -6.08
N PHE A 359 -155.84 -65.27 -6.47
CA PHE A 359 -156.86 -65.84 -5.59
C PHE A 359 -157.39 -67.16 -6.18
N SER A 360 -157.91 -68.05 -5.34
CA SER A 360 -158.38 -69.38 -5.75
C SER A 360 -159.90 -69.46 -5.82
N VAL A 361 -160.43 -70.28 -6.71
CA VAL A 361 -161.87 -70.56 -6.93
C VAL A 361 -162.17 -72.06 -6.76
N ASP A 362 -163.42 -72.39 -6.45
CA ASP A 362 -163.79 -73.76 -6.02
C ASP A 362 -163.75 -74.82 -7.14
N GLN A 363 -163.92 -74.40 -8.39
CA GLN A 363 -164.04 -75.28 -9.55
C GLN A 363 -162.95 -74.98 -10.57
N ILE A 364 -162.60 -76.01 -11.36
CA ILE A 364 -161.59 -75.86 -12.40
C ILE A 364 -162.17 -74.96 -13.48
N ILE A 365 -161.41 -73.93 -13.85
CA ILE A 365 -161.77 -72.99 -14.91
C ILE A 365 -161.15 -73.38 -16.25
N ASN A 366 -161.83 -73.02 -17.34
CA ASN A 366 -161.33 -73.17 -18.69
C ASN A 366 -160.46 -71.95 -19.04
N GLU A 367 -159.15 -72.17 -19.15
CA GLU A 367 -158.14 -71.11 -19.34
C GLU A 367 -158.26 -70.43 -20.71
N ASN A 368 -158.88 -71.08 -21.69
CA ASN A 368 -158.98 -70.58 -23.06
C ASN A 368 -160.27 -69.79 -23.35
N GLU A 369 -161.25 -69.83 -22.45
CA GLU A 369 -162.56 -69.20 -22.63
C GLU A 369 -162.80 -68.14 -21.55
N ILE A 370 -162.06 -67.04 -21.66
CA ILE A 370 -162.18 -65.86 -20.81
C ILE A 370 -162.67 -64.69 -21.67
N GLU A 371 -163.90 -64.24 -21.43
CA GLU A 371 -164.45 -63.05 -22.09
C GLU A 371 -164.21 -61.82 -21.22
N LYS A 372 -163.65 -60.75 -21.80
CA LYS A 372 -163.36 -59.49 -21.12
C LYS A 372 -164.32 -58.41 -21.63
N SER A 373 -164.98 -57.72 -20.70
CA SER A 373 -165.86 -56.59 -20.99
C SER A 373 -165.61 -55.45 -20.01
N TYR A 374 -165.72 -54.20 -20.46
CA TYR A 374 -165.55 -53.02 -19.61
C TYR A 374 -166.77 -52.12 -19.77
N ASN A 375 -167.39 -51.73 -18.66
CA ASN A 375 -168.54 -50.83 -18.69
C ASN A 375 -168.56 -49.96 -17.42
N ASP A 376 -168.75 -48.65 -17.58
CA ASP A 376 -168.87 -47.64 -16.50
C ASP A 376 -167.89 -47.83 -15.33
N GLY A 377 -166.58 -47.85 -15.59
CA GLY A 377 -165.56 -47.95 -14.53
C GLY A 377 -165.27 -49.38 -14.03
N MET A 378 -166.05 -50.37 -14.49
CA MET A 378 -165.99 -51.75 -14.02
C MET A 378 -165.49 -52.68 -15.13
N LEU A 379 -164.36 -53.33 -14.90
CA LEU A 379 -163.86 -54.39 -15.76
C LEU A 379 -164.41 -55.74 -15.29
N THR A 380 -165.11 -56.43 -16.18
CA THR A 380 -165.72 -57.73 -15.90
C THR A 380 -165.12 -58.80 -16.79
N PHE A 381 -164.53 -59.81 -16.15
CA PHE A 381 -164.08 -61.03 -16.80
C PHE A 381 -165.09 -62.14 -16.55
N LYS A 382 -165.54 -62.79 -17.61
CA LYS A 382 -166.36 -64.01 -17.54
C LYS A 382 -165.48 -65.20 -17.88
N VAL A 383 -165.25 -66.05 -16.88
CA VAL A 383 -164.38 -67.22 -16.98
C VAL A 383 -165.25 -68.47 -16.95
N MET A 384 -165.28 -69.22 -18.05
CA MET A 384 -166.10 -70.44 -18.12
C MET A 384 -165.51 -71.56 -17.24
N LEU A 385 -166.37 -72.42 -16.71
CA LEU A 385 -165.96 -73.62 -15.98
C LEU A 385 -165.51 -74.71 -16.98
N ALA A 386 -164.52 -75.52 -16.58
CA ALA A 386 -163.99 -76.62 -17.39
C ALA A 386 -164.81 -77.91 -17.29
#